data_AF-A0A960J356-F1
#
_entry.id   AF-A0A960J356-F1
#
_cell.length_a   1.000
_cell.length_b   1.000
_cell.length_c   1.000
_cell.angle_alpha   90.00
_cell.angle_beta   90.00
_cell.angle_gamma   90.00
#
_symmetry.space_group_name_H-M   'P 1'
#
loop_
_entity.id
_entity.type
_entity.pdbx_description
1 polymer ?
#
loop_
_entity_poly.entity_id
_entity_poly.type
_entity_poly.pdbx_seq_one_letter_code
_entity_poly.pdbx_strand_id
1 'polypeptide(L)'
;SDRPLGCGCPISGQHNGGSNRVKPAPFVYHRPTTAAEAAGLLAEHGDEAKPIAGGQSLVPILAMRLGMVGHLVDLNHVEELAGIERSNGHVRIGAMTRQRSAERNDTVATDVPLLAEALPWIGHFQIRNRGTIGGSIAHADPASELPAVALALDAELDVLSASGARTVAATDFFEGTFTTAIADGELLTAVRFPVWGPGSGFAVREFARRSGDFAVAGAVAGIQVDGGMVTKAAVALLGMGSTPVRASAAEAGLTGVAVVEVDPTDIFSREAAEAEPLDDIRRTLDLNLVAPFLLAQAVQPHMVDVGRGAVVNIASIGGIVGVPGIPQASYAAAKAGLSGLTVELAVQWAAHSIRVNAVAPGFFRSEITDSLYDDEKGRAWLARNTPLPGDGSVDDVVGAVLWLVSDAGRYVTGQTVVVDGGWTAR
;
A
#
# COMPACT_ATOMS: atom_id res chain seq x y z
N SER A 1 -63.15 5.38 27.25
CA SER A 1 -64.25 6.05 26.53
C SER A 1 -64.00 7.54 26.59
N ASP A 2 -63.98 8.15 25.40
CA ASP A 2 -64.16 9.56 25.08
C ASP A 2 -63.38 10.64 25.84
N ARG A 3 -62.45 11.27 25.11
CA ARG A 3 -62.63 12.69 24.79
C ARG A 3 -61.95 13.09 23.46
N PRO A 4 -62.56 14.00 22.67
CA PRO A 4 -62.27 14.16 21.25
C PRO A 4 -61.39 15.39 20.92
N LEU A 5 -61.07 15.43 19.62
CA LEU A 5 -60.21 16.33 18.86
C LEU A 5 -60.58 17.84 18.92
N GLY A 6 -59.54 18.69 18.80
CA GLY A 6 -59.57 19.83 17.89
C GLY A 6 -59.33 21.23 18.49
N CYS A 7 -58.20 21.84 18.15
CA CYS A 7 -58.11 23.24 17.68
C CYS A 7 -56.71 23.48 17.11
N GLY A 8 -56.66 23.90 15.83
CA GLY A 8 -55.42 24.10 15.08
C GLY A 8 -54.80 25.48 15.25
N CYS A 9 -53.56 25.60 14.79
CA CYS A 9 -53.05 26.81 14.16
C CYS A 9 -51.97 26.41 13.13
N PRO A 10 -51.97 27.00 11.92
CA PRO A 10 -51.10 26.61 10.82
C PRO A 10 -49.76 27.35 10.92
N ILE A 11 -48.65 26.62 10.96
CA ILE A 11 -47.34 27.25 10.78
C ILE A 11 -47.05 27.24 9.27
N SER A 12 -47.47 28.33 8.63
CA SER A 12 -46.96 28.77 7.35
C SER A 12 -45.49 29.15 7.50
N GLY A 13 -44.62 28.15 7.48
CA GLY A 13 -43.17 28.33 7.41
C GLY A 13 -42.72 28.29 5.95
N GLN A 14 -42.80 29.41 5.24
CA GLN A 14 -41.90 29.66 4.11
C GLN A 14 -40.47 29.67 4.67
N HIS A 15 -39.83 28.51 4.75
CA HIS A 15 -38.38 28.45 4.94
C HIS A 15 -37.71 28.64 3.58
N ASN A 16 -37.64 29.91 3.18
CA ASN A 16 -36.55 30.44 2.38
C ASN A 16 -35.28 30.43 3.25
N GLY A 17 -34.74 29.24 3.47
CA GLY A 17 -33.45 29.01 4.07
C GLY A 17 -32.66 28.18 3.09
N GLY A 18 -31.82 28.82 2.28
CA GLY A 18 -30.84 28.17 1.42
C GLY A 18 -29.87 27.36 2.28
N SER A 19 -30.30 26.19 2.74
CA SER A 19 -29.38 25.17 3.20
C SER A 19 -28.55 24.83 1.98
N ASN A 20 -27.25 25.02 2.06
CA ASN A 20 -26.28 24.47 1.12
C ASN A 20 -26.29 22.93 1.29
N ARG A 21 -27.45 22.30 1.04
CA ARG A 21 -27.62 20.86 1.02
C ARG A 21 -26.87 20.42 -0.22
N VAL A 22 -25.68 19.89 0.03
CA VAL A 22 -24.83 19.21 -0.93
C VAL A 22 -25.69 18.16 -1.63
N LYS A 23 -26.19 18.52 -2.81
CA LYS A 23 -27.05 17.70 -3.66
C LYS A 23 -26.40 17.63 -5.04
N PRO A 24 -26.30 16.42 -5.61
CA PRO A 24 -25.89 16.26 -7.00
C PRO A 24 -26.71 17.14 -7.94
N ALA A 25 -26.11 17.51 -9.08
CA ALA A 25 -26.87 18.07 -10.19
C ALA A 25 -27.94 17.06 -10.66
N PRO A 26 -29.06 17.51 -11.25
CA PRO A 26 -30.04 16.60 -11.84
C PRO A 26 -29.41 15.73 -12.93
N PHE A 27 -29.83 14.46 -12.99
CA PHE A 27 -29.43 13.50 -14.01
C PHE A 27 -30.60 12.56 -14.32
N VAL A 28 -30.56 11.94 -15.50
CA VAL A 28 -31.46 10.83 -15.86
C VAL A 28 -30.87 9.54 -15.31
N TYR A 29 -31.71 8.71 -14.69
CA TYR A 29 -31.28 7.47 -14.05
C TYR A 29 -31.81 6.26 -14.81
N HIS A 30 -30.89 5.39 -15.23
CA HIS A 30 -31.17 4.18 -16.01
C HIS A 30 -30.89 2.93 -15.18
N ARG A 31 -31.70 1.88 -15.36
CA ARG A 31 -31.59 0.60 -14.64
C ARG A 31 -31.61 -0.58 -15.63
N PRO A 32 -30.54 -0.79 -16.41
CA PRO A 32 -30.43 -1.96 -17.27
C PRO A 32 -30.45 -3.25 -16.46
N THR A 33 -30.82 -4.34 -17.13
CA THR A 33 -30.82 -5.69 -16.54
C THR A 33 -29.76 -6.60 -17.12
N THR A 34 -29.13 -6.20 -18.24
CA THR A 34 -28.03 -6.93 -18.89
C THR A 34 -26.82 -6.02 -19.10
N ALA A 35 -25.62 -6.58 -19.21
CA ALA A 35 -24.41 -5.84 -19.50
C ALA A 35 -24.44 -5.24 -20.91
N ALA A 36 -25.10 -5.93 -21.85
CA ALA A 36 -25.31 -5.44 -23.21
C ALA A 36 -26.19 -4.18 -23.24
N GLU A 37 -27.31 -4.16 -22.49
CA GLU A 37 -28.14 -2.96 -22.32
C GLU A 37 -27.34 -1.82 -21.68
N ALA A 38 -26.55 -2.11 -20.65
CA ALA A 38 -25.72 -1.10 -19.99
C ALA A 38 -24.69 -0.50 -20.95
N ALA A 39 -23.95 -1.33 -21.70
CA ALA A 39 -23.00 -0.87 -22.71
C ALA A 39 -23.70 -0.09 -23.84
N GLY A 40 -24.91 -0.50 -24.23
CA GLY A 40 -25.73 0.23 -25.20
C GLY A 40 -26.08 1.64 -24.73
N LEU A 41 -26.51 1.81 -23.47
CA LEU A 41 -26.80 3.12 -22.88
C LEU A 41 -25.55 4.00 -22.76
N LEU A 42 -24.40 3.41 -22.41
CA LEU A 42 -23.12 4.13 -22.37
C LEU A 42 -22.71 4.59 -23.77
N ALA A 43 -22.90 3.76 -24.79
CA ALA A 43 -22.62 4.13 -26.18
C ALA A 43 -23.59 5.18 -26.73
N GLU A 44 -24.88 5.11 -26.37
CA GLU A 44 -25.90 6.07 -26.80
C GLU A 44 -25.63 7.48 -26.26
N HIS A 45 -25.23 7.57 -24.99
CA HIS A 45 -25.12 8.83 -24.27
C HIS A 45 -23.67 9.34 -24.12
N GLY A 46 -22.68 8.54 -24.51
CA GLY A 46 -21.26 8.93 -24.55
C GLY A 46 -20.75 9.49 -23.23
N ASP A 47 -19.97 10.58 -23.31
CA ASP A 47 -19.32 11.26 -22.17
C ASP A 47 -20.29 11.76 -21.10
N GLU A 48 -21.57 11.95 -21.45
CA GLU A 48 -22.59 12.38 -20.49
C GLU A 48 -23.10 11.24 -19.60
N ALA A 49 -22.77 9.98 -19.94
CA ALA A 49 -23.14 8.81 -19.18
C ALA A 49 -22.01 8.29 -18.30
N LYS A 50 -22.33 7.97 -17.04
CA LYS A 50 -21.43 7.21 -16.18
C LYS A 50 -22.12 5.99 -15.58
N PRO A 51 -21.43 4.83 -15.54
CA PRO A 51 -21.91 3.70 -14.79
C PRO A 51 -21.83 4.00 -13.28
N ILE A 52 -22.85 3.57 -12.53
CA ILE A 52 -22.81 3.51 -11.07
C ILE A 52 -22.81 2.06 -10.60
N ALA A 53 -21.69 1.68 -9.98
CA ALA A 53 -21.53 0.40 -9.31
C ALA A 53 -21.92 0.52 -7.82
N GLY A 54 -20.95 0.33 -6.91
CA GLY A 54 -21.14 0.54 -5.46
C GLY A 54 -21.35 1.99 -5.02
N GLY A 55 -20.97 2.94 -5.87
CA GLY A 55 -21.13 4.39 -5.65
C GLY A 55 -20.18 4.99 -4.61
N GLN A 56 -19.20 4.24 -4.09
CA GLN A 56 -18.36 4.71 -2.98
C GLN A 56 -17.35 5.80 -3.37
N SER A 57 -16.99 5.92 -4.65
CA SER A 57 -16.20 7.06 -5.16
C SER A 57 -17.09 8.05 -5.92
N LEU A 58 -17.95 7.55 -6.81
CA LEU A 58 -18.78 8.40 -7.67
C LEU A 58 -19.81 9.23 -6.90
N VAL A 59 -20.51 8.67 -5.90
CA VAL A 59 -21.54 9.42 -5.16
C VAL A 59 -20.93 10.58 -4.38
N PRO A 60 -19.80 10.43 -3.65
CA PRO A 60 -19.08 11.57 -3.09
C PRO A 60 -18.69 12.64 -4.12
N ILE A 61 -18.15 12.24 -5.28
CA ILE A 61 -17.78 13.17 -6.38
C ILE A 61 -19.00 13.97 -6.84
N LEU A 62 -20.13 13.31 -7.08
CA LEU A 62 -21.37 13.96 -7.51
C LEU A 62 -21.98 14.85 -6.43
N ALA A 63 -21.99 14.39 -5.17
CA ALA A 63 -22.52 15.15 -4.04
C ALA A 63 -21.74 16.46 -3.88
N MET A 64 -20.41 16.39 -3.84
CA MET A 64 -19.53 17.55 -3.72
C MET A 64 -19.41 18.39 -5.00
N ARG A 65 -20.07 17.98 -6.11
CA ARG A 65 -20.00 18.61 -7.43
C ARG A 65 -18.58 18.73 -7.99
N LEU A 66 -17.75 17.74 -7.70
CA LEU A 66 -16.43 17.58 -8.32
C LEU A 66 -16.53 16.94 -9.72
N GLY A 67 -17.69 16.39 -10.05
CA GLY A 67 -18.06 15.93 -11.38
C GLY A 67 -19.58 16.05 -11.59
N MET A 68 -20.00 16.13 -12.85
CA MET A 68 -21.40 16.17 -13.26
C MET A 68 -21.62 15.15 -14.36
N VAL A 69 -22.80 14.54 -14.38
CA VAL A 69 -23.20 13.54 -15.39
C VAL A 69 -24.62 13.85 -15.83
N GLY A 70 -24.93 13.68 -17.12
CA GLY A 70 -26.29 13.80 -17.64
C GLY A 70 -27.10 12.52 -17.40
N HIS A 71 -26.42 11.38 -17.47
CA HIS A 71 -27.00 10.05 -17.38
C HIS A 71 -26.22 9.18 -16.38
N LEU A 72 -26.95 8.51 -15.49
CA LEU A 72 -26.39 7.56 -14.52
C LEU A 72 -26.94 6.16 -14.82
N VAL A 73 -26.05 5.25 -15.22
CA VAL A 73 -26.40 3.87 -15.62
C VAL A 73 -26.13 2.94 -14.44
N ASP A 74 -27.19 2.47 -13.77
CA ASP A 74 -27.06 1.65 -12.57
C ASP A 74 -26.88 0.17 -12.86
N LEU A 75 -25.72 -0.36 -12.46
CA LEU A 75 -25.31 -1.74 -12.69
C LEU A 75 -25.77 -2.70 -11.59
N ASN A 76 -26.37 -2.22 -10.49
CA ASN A 76 -26.73 -3.05 -9.33
C ASN A 76 -27.82 -4.08 -9.62
N HIS A 77 -28.45 -4.03 -10.79
CA HIS A 77 -29.48 -4.98 -11.25
C HIS A 77 -29.02 -5.88 -12.41
N VAL A 78 -27.74 -5.81 -12.78
CA VAL A 78 -27.15 -6.65 -13.81
C VAL A 78 -26.45 -7.84 -13.13
N GLU A 79 -27.19 -8.93 -12.92
CA GLU A 79 -26.73 -10.07 -12.12
C GLU A 79 -25.48 -10.75 -12.68
N GLU A 80 -25.36 -10.82 -14.01
CA GLU A 80 -24.23 -11.43 -14.71
C GLU A 80 -22.87 -10.72 -14.50
N LEU A 81 -22.90 -9.48 -13.99
CA LEU A 81 -21.69 -8.72 -13.64
C LEU A 81 -21.18 -9.05 -12.23
N ALA A 82 -21.87 -9.91 -11.47
CA ALA A 82 -21.43 -10.35 -10.14
C ALA A 82 -21.13 -11.85 -10.15
N GLY A 83 -20.30 -12.28 -9.21
CA GLY A 83 -19.93 -13.69 -9.04
C GLY A 83 -18.42 -13.89 -8.97
N ILE A 84 -18.05 -15.08 -8.50
CA ILE A 84 -16.68 -15.55 -8.37
C ILE A 84 -16.67 -16.98 -8.90
N GLU A 85 -15.85 -17.24 -9.91
CA GLU A 85 -15.76 -18.54 -10.57
C GLU A 85 -14.30 -18.89 -10.81
N ARG A 86 -13.91 -20.13 -10.49
CA ARG A 86 -12.61 -20.68 -10.86
C ARG A 86 -12.74 -21.43 -12.18
N SER A 87 -11.97 -21.02 -13.19
CA SER A 87 -11.92 -21.71 -14.47
C SER A 87 -10.56 -21.53 -15.14
N ASN A 88 -10.06 -22.56 -15.83
CA ASN A 88 -8.85 -22.49 -16.66
C ASN A 88 -7.61 -21.87 -15.97
N GLY A 89 -7.34 -22.26 -14.73
CA GLY A 89 -6.20 -21.73 -13.96
C GLY A 89 -6.35 -20.28 -13.51
N HIS A 90 -7.54 -19.70 -13.62
CA HIS A 90 -7.87 -18.36 -13.19
C HIS A 90 -9.06 -18.36 -12.22
N VAL A 91 -9.16 -17.30 -11.43
CA VAL A 91 -10.39 -16.93 -10.73
C VAL A 91 -10.95 -15.69 -11.41
N ARG A 92 -12.09 -15.85 -12.07
CA ARG A 92 -12.87 -14.76 -12.67
C ARG A 92 -13.79 -14.16 -11.61
N ILE A 93 -13.69 -12.86 -11.41
CA ILE A 93 -14.50 -12.09 -10.47
C ILE A 93 -15.28 -11.03 -11.25
N GLY A 94 -16.60 -11.10 -11.20
CA GLY A 94 -17.47 -10.11 -11.84
C GLY A 94 -17.23 -8.68 -11.29
N ALA A 95 -17.29 -7.68 -12.16
CA ALA A 95 -17.01 -6.28 -11.80
C ALA A 95 -17.93 -5.72 -10.71
N MET A 96 -19.15 -6.23 -10.59
CA MET A 96 -20.15 -5.88 -9.58
C MET A 96 -20.07 -6.73 -8.30
N THR A 97 -19.14 -7.68 -8.21
CA THR A 97 -18.89 -8.41 -6.97
C THR A 97 -18.50 -7.44 -5.86
N ARG A 98 -19.23 -7.48 -4.75
CA ARG A 98 -18.95 -6.63 -3.58
C ARG A 98 -17.59 -6.99 -2.99
N GLN A 99 -16.83 -5.98 -2.58
CA GLN A 99 -15.57 -6.16 -1.88
C GLN A 99 -15.77 -7.05 -0.64
N ARG A 100 -16.85 -6.84 0.13
CA ARG A 100 -17.18 -7.70 1.29
C ARG A 100 -17.44 -9.16 0.92
N SER A 101 -18.08 -9.39 -0.22
CA SER A 101 -18.36 -10.76 -0.68
C SER A 101 -17.06 -11.47 -1.06
N ALA A 102 -16.16 -10.79 -1.77
CA ALA A 102 -14.83 -11.31 -2.09
C ALA A 102 -13.97 -11.53 -0.83
N GLU A 103 -14.04 -10.62 0.15
CA GLU A 103 -13.29 -10.67 1.42
C GLU A 103 -13.60 -11.94 2.23
N ARG A 104 -14.80 -12.50 2.04
CA ARG A 104 -15.32 -13.66 2.79
C ARG A 104 -15.47 -14.91 1.93
N ASN A 105 -14.92 -14.91 0.72
CA ASN A 105 -15.07 -16.01 -0.21
C ASN A 105 -13.87 -16.96 -0.14
N ASP A 106 -14.14 -18.25 0.09
CA ASP A 106 -13.08 -19.26 0.25
C ASP A 106 -12.25 -19.46 -1.01
N THR A 107 -12.84 -19.33 -2.21
CA THR A 107 -12.11 -19.39 -3.48
C THR A 107 -11.14 -18.21 -3.59
N VAL A 108 -11.56 -16.99 -3.22
CA VAL A 108 -10.65 -15.83 -3.21
C VAL A 108 -9.54 -16.02 -2.18
N ALA A 109 -9.87 -16.47 -0.97
CA ALA A 109 -8.88 -16.71 0.09
C ALA A 109 -7.83 -17.77 -0.28
N THR A 110 -8.25 -18.82 -1.00
CA THR A 110 -7.38 -19.95 -1.35
C THR A 110 -6.61 -19.71 -2.65
N ASP A 111 -7.30 -19.23 -3.69
CA ASP A 111 -6.77 -19.21 -5.06
C ASP A 111 -6.26 -17.82 -5.48
N VAL A 112 -6.66 -16.75 -4.79
CA VAL A 112 -6.15 -15.37 -4.98
C VAL A 112 -5.83 -14.70 -3.63
N PRO A 113 -4.99 -15.31 -2.78
CA PRO A 113 -4.76 -14.87 -1.40
C PRO A 113 -4.29 -13.40 -1.27
N LEU A 114 -3.53 -12.86 -2.23
CA LEU A 114 -3.13 -11.45 -2.20
C LEU A 114 -4.34 -10.51 -2.29
N LEU A 115 -5.36 -10.87 -3.09
CA LEU A 115 -6.62 -10.11 -3.13
C LEU A 115 -7.35 -10.21 -1.78
N ALA A 116 -7.40 -11.40 -1.19
CA ALA A 116 -8.00 -11.60 0.13
C ALA A 116 -7.30 -10.75 1.22
N GLU A 117 -5.96 -10.67 1.19
CA GLU A 117 -5.16 -9.88 2.13
C GLU A 117 -5.30 -8.36 1.90
N ALA A 118 -5.49 -7.92 0.66
CA ALA A 118 -5.67 -6.51 0.33
C ALA A 118 -7.04 -5.95 0.73
N LEU A 119 -8.11 -6.74 0.60
CA LEU A 119 -9.48 -6.27 0.83
C LEU A 119 -9.72 -5.64 2.22
N PRO A 120 -9.17 -6.14 3.34
CA PRO A 120 -9.30 -5.51 4.66
C PRO A 120 -8.77 -4.07 4.77
N TRP A 121 -7.78 -3.69 3.95
CA TRP A 121 -7.18 -2.35 3.93
C TRP A 121 -8.12 -1.29 3.35
N ILE A 122 -9.02 -1.71 2.46
CA ILE A 122 -9.95 -0.82 1.77
C ILE A 122 -11.00 -0.27 2.73
N GLY A 123 -10.77 0.94 3.23
CA GLY A 123 -11.73 1.68 4.04
C GLY A 123 -12.29 0.88 5.21
N HIS A 124 -13.56 1.15 5.54
CA HIS A 124 -14.30 0.40 6.56
C HIS A 124 -15.31 -0.56 5.93
N PHE A 125 -15.82 -1.50 6.72
CA PHE A 125 -16.74 -2.54 6.23
C PHE A 125 -17.99 -1.97 5.54
N GLN A 126 -18.47 -0.77 5.89
CA GLN A 126 -19.59 -0.10 5.21
C GLN A 126 -19.26 0.25 3.76
N ILE A 127 -18.03 0.73 3.52
CA ILE A 127 -17.52 1.00 2.19
C ILE A 127 -17.46 -0.32 1.43
N ARG A 128 -16.87 -1.37 2.03
CA ARG A 128 -16.74 -2.70 1.39
C ARG A 128 -18.06 -3.43 1.13
N ASN A 129 -19.08 -3.17 1.93
CA ASN A 129 -20.43 -3.71 1.72
C ASN A 129 -21.07 -3.17 0.42
N ARG A 130 -20.65 -1.99 -0.05
CA ARG A 130 -21.17 -1.37 -1.27
C ARG A 130 -20.16 -1.38 -2.41
N GLY A 131 -18.91 -1.05 -2.13
CA GLY A 131 -17.81 -1.04 -3.07
C GLY A 131 -17.71 -2.36 -3.82
N THR A 132 -17.36 -2.28 -5.10
CA THR A 132 -17.23 -3.44 -5.97
C THR A 132 -15.80 -3.56 -6.46
N ILE A 133 -15.38 -4.78 -6.79
CA ILE A 133 -14.03 -5.08 -7.31
C ILE A 133 -13.77 -4.27 -8.58
N GLY A 134 -14.66 -4.38 -9.57
CA GLY A 134 -14.50 -3.67 -10.84
C GLY A 134 -14.67 -2.16 -10.69
N GLY A 135 -15.51 -1.69 -9.78
CA GLY A 135 -15.69 -0.25 -9.54
C GLY A 135 -14.43 0.43 -9.00
N SER A 136 -13.69 -0.24 -8.11
CA SER A 136 -12.41 0.27 -7.60
C SER A 136 -11.31 0.21 -8.67
N ILE A 137 -11.23 -0.89 -9.42
CA ILE A 137 -10.23 -1.05 -10.48
C ILE A 137 -10.46 -0.06 -11.63
N ALA A 138 -11.69 0.07 -12.12
CA ALA A 138 -12.04 1.00 -13.19
C ALA A 138 -11.99 2.48 -12.75
N HIS A 139 -12.08 2.76 -11.45
CA HIS A 139 -11.86 4.12 -10.96
C HIS A 139 -10.39 4.55 -11.06
N ALA A 140 -9.44 3.60 -11.00
CA ALA A 140 -8.01 3.83 -11.18
C ALA A 140 -7.44 4.98 -10.33
N ASP A 141 -7.85 5.05 -9.07
CA ASP A 141 -7.15 5.89 -8.11
C ASP A 141 -5.78 5.24 -7.81
N PRO A 142 -4.65 5.94 -8.01
CA PRO A 142 -3.32 5.39 -7.79
C PRO A 142 -3.04 4.98 -6.34
N ALA A 143 -3.81 5.49 -5.38
CA ALA A 143 -3.70 5.12 -3.98
C ALA A 143 -4.58 3.91 -3.60
N SER A 144 -5.32 3.31 -4.54
CA SER A 144 -6.14 2.13 -4.29
C SER A 144 -5.34 0.82 -4.41
N GLU A 145 -5.69 -0.12 -3.55
CA GLU A 145 -5.07 -1.43 -3.41
C GLU A 145 -5.42 -2.36 -4.59
N LEU A 146 -6.68 -2.36 -5.03
CA LEU A 146 -7.14 -3.29 -6.07
C LEU A 146 -6.48 -3.08 -7.44
N PRO A 147 -6.24 -1.84 -7.92
CA PRO A 147 -5.36 -1.59 -9.07
C PRO A 147 -3.96 -2.20 -8.92
N ALA A 148 -3.32 -2.04 -7.76
CA ALA A 148 -2.00 -2.59 -7.51
C ALA A 148 -1.99 -4.12 -7.45
N VAL A 149 -3.01 -4.74 -6.83
CA VAL A 149 -3.17 -6.20 -6.82
C VAL A 149 -3.40 -6.74 -8.23
N ALA A 150 -4.24 -6.09 -9.04
CA ALA A 150 -4.47 -6.47 -10.43
C ALA A 150 -3.17 -6.41 -11.25
N LEU A 151 -2.38 -5.34 -11.07
CA LEU A 151 -1.09 -5.19 -11.73
C LEU A 151 -0.07 -6.23 -11.28
N ALA A 152 0.08 -6.46 -9.97
CA ALA A 152 1.03 -7.42 -9.42
C ALA A 152 0.73 -8.85 -9.85
N LEU A 153 -0.55 -9.24 -9.87
CA LEU A 153 -0.94 -10.61 -10.20
C LEU A 153 -1.07 -10.87 -11.71
N ASP A 154 -0.68 -9.93 -12.58
CA ASP A 154 -0.86 -10.08 -14.03
C ASP A 154 -2.33 -10.34 -14.40
N ALA A 155 -3.26 -9.63 -13.76
CA ALA A 155 -4.68 -9.83 -13.98
C ALA A 155 -5.10 -9.44 -15.41
N GLU A 156 -6.17 -10.06 -15.89
CA GLU A 156 -6.79 -9.76 -17.17
C GLU A 156 -8.17 -9.15 -16.95
N LEU A 157 -8.48 -8.05 -17.64
CA LEU A 157 -9.69 -7.27 -17.47
C LEU A 157 -10.63 -7.45 -18.67
N ASP A 158 -11.81 -7.98 -18.42
CA ASP A 158 -12.84 -8.23 -19.45
C ASP A 158 -13.70 -6.98 -19.65
N VAL A 159 -13.61 -6.38 -20.83
CA VAL A 159 -14.30 -5.14 -21.19
C VAL A 159 -15.32 -5.41 -22.29
N LEU A 160 -16.52 -4.85 -22.14
CA LEU A 160 -17.64 -4.99 -23.08
C LEU A 160 -18.03 -3.63 -23.65
N SER A 161 -18.30 -3.58 -24.96
CA SER A 161 -18.94 -2.47 -25.66
C SER A 161 -20.18 -2.97 -26.41
N ALA A 162 -20.93 -2.04 -27.01
CA ALA A 162 -21.97 -2.38 -27.98
C ALA A 162 -21.45 -3.13 -29.23
N SER A 163 -20.15 -3.01 -29.54
CA SER A 163 -19.52 -3.63 -30.71
C SER A 163 -18.91 -5.01 -30.44
N GLY A 164 -18.80 -5.41 -29.16
CA GLY A 164 -18.21 -6.68 -28.76
C GLY A 164 -17.40 -6.58 -27.47
N ALA A 165 -16.76 -7.69 -27.11
CA ALA A 165 -15.95 -7.82 -25.90
C ALA A 165 -14.46 -7.94 -26.26
N ARG A 166 -13.60 -7.46 -25.36
CA ARG A 166 -12.15 -7.62 -25.41
C ARG A 166 -11.58 -7.86 -24.02
N THR A 167 -10.36 -8.38 -23.96
CA THR A 167 -9.58 -8.48 -22.73
C THR A 167 -8.42 -7.49 -22.80
N VAL A 168 -8.11 -6.84 -21.68
CA VAL A 168 -6.95 -5.95 -21.51
C VAL A 168 -6.08 -6.50 -20.38
N ALA A 169 -4.77 -6.60 -20.58
CA ALA A 169 -3.85 -6.96 -19.50
C ALA A 169 -3.76 -5.81 -18.48
N ALA A 170 -3.62 -6.12 -17.19
CA ALA A 170 -3.50 -5.10 -16.14
C ALA A 170 -2.30 -4.16 -16.35
N THR A 171 -1.23 -4.65 -16.98
CA THR A 171 -0.05 -3.84 -17.37
C THR A 171 -0.38 -2.73 -18.37
N ASP A 172 -1.43 -2.92 -19.17
CA ASP A 172 -1.83 -2.00 -20.24
C ASP A 172 -3.13 -1.24 -19.89
N PHE A 173 -3.68 -1.46 -18.69
CA PHE A 173 -5.00 -0.97 -18.32
C PHE A 173 -4.98 0.41 -17.64
N PHE A 174 -3.92 0.74 -16.89
CA PHE A 174 -3.83 1.98 -16.12
C PHE A 174 -2.97 3.00 -16.85
N GLU A 175 -3.58 4.09 -17.35
CA GLU A 175 -2.89 5.07 -18.20
C GLU A 175 -2.54 6.37 -17.46
N GLY A 176 -3.21 6.65 -16.35
CA GLY A 176 -2.99 7.84 -15.54
C GLY A 176 -3.93 7.91 -14.35
N THR A 177 -3.87 9.02 -13.61
CA THR A 177 -4.73 9.22 -12.44
C THR A 177 -6.18 9.29 -12.89
N PHE A 178 -7.02 8.39 -12.36
CA PHE A 178 -8.42 8.22 -12.77
C PHE A 178 -8.64 7.90 -14.26
N THR A 179 -7.60 7.43 -14.94
CA THR A 179 -7.60 7.18 -16.39
C THR A 179 -7.20 5.73 -16.67
N THR A 180 -8.00 5.05 -17.47
CA THR A 180 -7.79 3.65 -17.85
C THR A 180 -7.94 3.48 -19.36
N ALA A 181 -7.53 2.32 -19.86
CA ALA A 181 -7.72 1.94 -21.25
C ALA A 181 -9.18 1.65 -21.65
N ILE A 182 -10.17 1.87 -20.76
CA ILE A 182 -11.60 1.77 -21.09
C ILE A 182 -11.98 2.97 -21.97
N ALA A 183 -12.46 2.70 -23.17
CA ALA A 183 -12.93 3.70 -24.12
C ALA A 183 -14.38 4.12 -23.84
N ASP A 184 -14.85 5.16 -24.53
CA ASP A 184 -16.24 5.61 -24.42
C ASP A 184 -17.21 4.52 -24.87
N GLY A 185 -18.29 4.32 -24.10
CA GLY A 185 -19.25 3.24 -24.35
C GLY A 185 -18.80 1.85 -23.89
N GLU A 186 -17.59 1.72 -23.33
CA GLU A 186 -17.12 0.46 -22.75
C GLU A 186 -17.43 0.32 -21.26
N LEU A 187 -17.53 -0.94 -20.83
CA LEU A 187 -17.82 -1.34 -19.46
C LEU A 187 -16.91 -2.48 -19.02
N LEU A 188 -16.22 -2.30 -17.89
CA LEU A 188 -15.52 -3.41 -17.23
C LEU A 188 -16.55 -4.40 -16.67
N THR A 189 -16.48 -5.65 -17.13
CA THR A 189 -17.44 -6.70 -16.77
C THR A 189 -16.90 -7.71 -15.78
N ALA A 190 -15.60 -8.01 -15.81
CA ALA A 190 -14.92 -8.87 -14.85
C ALA A 190 -13.41 -8.67 -14.84
N VAL A 191 -12.78 -9.23 -13.81
CA VAL A 191 -11.32 -9.31 -13.67
C VAL A 191 -10.95 -10.76 -13.42
N ARG A 192 -9.95 -11.26 -14.14
CA ARG A 192 -9.45 -12.64 -14.05
C ARG A 192 -8.06 -12.61 -13.42
N PHE A 193 -7.92 -13.27 -12.28
CA PHE A 193 -6.63 -13.41 -11.60
C PHE A 193 -6.07 -14.81 -11.86
N PRO A 194 -4.82 -14.96 -12.33
CA PRO A 194 -4.20 -16.26 -12.46
C PRO A 194 -3.97 -16.87 -11.07
N VAL A 195 -4.22 -18.18 -10.94
CA VAL A 195 -3.95 -18.93 -9.71
C VAL A 195 -2.47 -19.28 -9.66
N TRP A 196 -1.81 -18.87 -8.59
CA TRP A 196 -0.40 -19.18 -8.36
C TRP A 196 -0.23 -20.60 -7.81
N GLY A 197 0.94 -21.19 -8.05
CA GLY A 197 1.22 -22.57 -7.67
C GLY A 197 1.50 -22.74 -6.17
N PRO A 198 1.69 -23.99 -5.70
CA PRO A 198 2.19 -24.27 -4.36
C PRO A 198 3.51 -23.53 -4.06
N GLY A 199 3.77 -23.27 -2.79
CA GLY A 199 4.96 -22.53 -2.36
C GLY A 199 4.87 -21.02 -2.56
N SER A 200 3.67 -20.50 -2.86
CA SER A 200 3.42 -19.06 -2.99
C SER A 200 3.10 -18.42 -1.63
N GLY A 201 3.72 -17.27 -1.36
CA GLY A 201 3.44 -16.39 -0.23
C GLY A 201 3.14 -14.98 -0.71
N PHE A 202 2.30 -14.26 0.02
CA PHE A 202 1.79 -12.95 -0.36
C PHE A 202 1.82 -12.00 0.83
N ALA A 203 1.92 -10.70 0.55
CA ALA A 203 1.90 -9.68 1.57
C ALA A 203 1.33 -8.35 1.04
N VAL A 204 0.61 -7.63 1.89
CA VAL A 204 0.20 -6.25 1.66
C VAL A 204 0.70 -5.38 2.80
N ARG A 205 1.38 -4.27 2.47
CA ARG A 205 1.78 -3.25 3.45
C ARG A 205 1.49 -1.88 2.88
N GLU A 206 0.81 -1.06 3.66
CA GLU A 206 0.61 0.34 3.33
C GLU A 206 0.84 1.23 4.54
N PHE A 207 1.18 2.48 4.25
CA PHE A 207 1.22 3.55 5.20
C PHE A 207 0.09 4.53 4.85
N ALA A 208 -0.84 4.67 5.77
CA ALA A 208 -1.90 5.66 5.72
C ALA A 208 -1.88 6.49 7.01
N ARG A 209 -2.44 7.70 6.98
CA ARG A 209 -2.48 8.57 8.17
C ARG A 209 -3.32 7.96 9.29
N ARG A 210 -4.33 7.16 8.92
CA ARG A 210 -5.29 6.49 9.80
C ARG A 210 -5.77 5.22 9.10
N SER A 211 -6.19 4.23 9.88
CA SER A 211 -6.77 2.99 9.33
C SER A 211 -7.98 3.29 8.46
N GLY A 212 -7.98 2.80 7.22
CA GLY A 212 -9.05 2.98 6.24
C GLY A 212 -9.00 4.29 5.44
N ASP A 213 -7.99 5.15 5.64
CA ASP A 213 -7.66 6.22 4.69
C ASP A 213 -6.96 5.62 3.45
N PHE A 214 -6.96 6.35 2.34
CA PHE A 214 -6.11 6.01 1.20
C PHE A 214 -4.62 5.98 1.61
N ALA A 215 -3.88 5.03 1.03
CA ALA A 215 -2.45 4.91 1.22
C ALA A 215 -1.73 6.19 0.78
N VAL A 216 -0.82 6.66 1.61
CA VAL A 216 0.20 7.63 1.20
C VAL A 216 1.24 6.92 0.33
N ALA A 217 1.61 5.70 0.73
CA ALA A 217 2.41 4.78 -0.05
C ALA A 217 2.13 3.34 0.43
N GLY A 218 2.26 2.37 -0.46
CA GLY A 218 2.14 0.97 -0.10
C GLY A 218 2.75 0.06 -1.16
N ALA A 219 2.87 -1.21 -0.80
CA ALA A 219 3.32 -2.29 -1.67
C ALA A 219 2.46 -3.53 -1.47
N VAL A 220 2.19 -4.20 -2.58
CA VAL A 220 1.64 -5.55 -2.63
C VAL A 220 2.68 -6.47 -3.26
N ALA A 221 2.88 -7.64 -2.68
CA ALA A 221 3.91 -8.56 -3.12
C ALA A 221 3.43 -10.01 -3.14
N GLY A 222 3.95 -10.78 -4.09
CA GLY A 222 3.79 -12.22 -4.20
C GLY A 222 5.11 -12.87 -4.58
N ILE A 223 5.47 -13.96 -3.90
CA ILE A 223 6.69 -14.74 -4.16
C ILE A 223 6.29 -16.20 -4.24
N GLN A 224 6.76 -16.92 -5.26
CA GLN A 224 6.64 -18.37 -5.36
C GLN A 224 8.02 -19.00 -5.19
N VAL A 225 8.10 -20.01 -4.33
CA VAL A 225 9.34 -20.71 -4.00
C VAL A 225 9.25 -22.17 -4.41
N ASP A 226 10.27 -22.66 -5.09
CA ASP A 226 10.45 -24.08 -5.38
C ASP A 226 11.91 -24.47 -5.16
N GLY A 227 12.14 -25.62 -4.52
CA GLY A 227 13.50 -26.07 -4.18
C GLY A 227 14.33 -25.08 -3.35
N GLY A 228 13.68 -24.23 -2.55
CA GLY A 228 14.35 -23.18 -1.76
C GLY A 228 14.78 -21.96 -2.58
N MET A 229 14.33 -21.83 -3.83
CA MET A 229 14.65 -20.72 -4.73
C MET A 229 13.37 -19.99 -5.11
N VAL A 230 13.43 -18.66 -5.23
CA VAL A 230 12.33 -17.87 -5.76
C VAL A 230 12.20 -18.14 -7.27
N THR A 231 11.07 -18.70 -7.69
CA THR A 231 10.76 -19.02 -9.10
C THR A 231 9.85 -17.99 -9.77
N LYS A 232 9.10 -17.24 -8.96
CA LYS A 232 8.25 -16.13 -9.43
C LYS A 232 8.23 -15.04 -8.38
N ALA A 233 8.32 -13.79 -8.82
CA ALA A 233 8.15 -12.61 -7.98
C ALA A 233 7.21 -11.62 -8.65
N ALA A 234 6.34 -11.01 -7.87
CA ALA A 234 5.45 -9.93 -8.27
C ALA A 234 5.45 -8.86 -7.19
N VAL A 235 5.71 -7.61 -7.57
CA VAL A 235 5.71 -6.47 -6.64
C VAL A 235 5.07 -5.28 -7.34
N ALA A 236 4.01 -4.72 -6.77
CA ALA A 236 3.44 -3.47 -7.22
C ALA A 236 3.31 -2.47 -6.07
N LEU A 237 3.45 -1.20 -6.39
CA LEU A 237 3.42 -0.07 -5.46
C LEU A 237 2.15 0.76 -5.71
N LEU A 238 1.52 1.22 -4.63
CA LEU A 238 0.37 2.12 -4.63
C LEU A 238 0.70 3.44 -3.92
N GLY A 239 0.06 4.54 -4.34
CA GLY A 239 0.29 5.89 -3.81
C GLY A 239 1.62 6.54 -4.24
N MET A 240 2.43 5.86 -5.04
CA MET A 240 3.80 6.29 -5.40
C MET A 240 3.94 6.80 -6.86
N GLY A 241 2.83 6.98 -7.58
CA GLY A 241 2.82 7.45 -8.96
C GLY A 241 1.44 7.92 -9.39
N SER A 242 1.28 8.29 -10.66
CA SER A 242 -0.03 8.61 -11.24
C SER A 242 -0.91 7.38 -11.48
N THR A 243 -0.30 6.19 -11.46
CA THR A 243 -0.91 4.85 -11.57
C THR A 243 -0.28 3.94 -10.51
N PRO A 244 -0.83 2.73 -10.24
CA PRO A 244 -0.02 1.68 -9.60
C PRO A 244 1.25 1.43 -10.42
N VAL A 245 2.36 1.16 -9.73
CA VAL A 245 3.70 0.99 -10.36
C VAL A 245 4.18 -0.43 -10.13
N ARG A 246 4.51 -1.16 -11.20
CA ARG A 246 5.16 -2.48 -11.07
C ARG A 246 6.65 -2.30 -10.80
N ALA A 247 7.15 -2.91 -9.74
CA ALA A 247 8.56 -2.85 -9.37
C ALA A 247 9.36 -3.98 -10.06
N SER A 248 9.35 -4.01 -11.40
CA SER A 248 9.95 -5.11 -12.18
C SER A 248 11.45 -5.31 -11.95
N ALA A 249 12.19 -4.25 -11.61
CA ALA A 249 13.59 -4.37 -11.21
C ALA A 249 13.76 -5.19 -9.92
N ALA A 250 12.85 -5.01 -8.95
CA ALA A 250 12.85 -5.82 -7.73
C ALA A 250 12.43 -7.27 -8.02
N GLU A 251 11.42 -7.48 -8.87
CA GLU A 251 11.00 -8.83 -9.30
C GLU A 251 12.16 -9.60 -9.96
N ALA A 252 12.89 -8.94 -10.87
CA ALA A 252 14.06 -9.51 -11.53
C ALA A 252 15.20 -9.82 -10.56
N GLY A 253 15.43 -8.95 -9.57
CA GLY A 253 16.45 -9.15 -8.54
C GLY A 253 16.13 -10.28 -7.56
N LEU A 254 14.85 -10.63 -7.39
CA LEU A 254 14.41 -11.71 -6.50
C LEU A 254 14.36 -13.07 -7.19
N THR A 255 14.05 -13.11 -8.48
CA THR A 255 13.90 -14.38 -9.20
C THR A 255 15.24 -15.11 -9.35
N GLY A 256 15.27 -16.40 -9.02
CA GLY A 256 16.48 -17.21 -9.01
C GLY A 256 17.36 -17.00 -7.78
N VAL A 257 16.88 -16.28 -6.76
CA VAL A 257 17.57 -16.12 -5.47
C VAL A 257 17.14 -17.21 -4.49
N ALA A 258 18.10 -17.73 -3.73
CA ALA A 258 17.81 -18.67 -2.65
C ALA A 258 17.07 -17.96 -1.51
N VAL A 259 15.97 -18.55 -1.05
CA VAL A 259 15.26 -18.09 0.13
C VAL A 259 16.07 -18.46 1.36
N VAL A 260 16.46 -17.44 2.11
CA VAL A 260 17.01 -17.60 3.45
C VAL A 260 15.85 -17.39 4.42
N GLU A 261 15.65 -18.31 5.35
CA GLU A 261 14.72 -18.09 6.44
C GLU A 261 15.27 -16.96 7.32
N VAL A 262 14.55 -15.83 7.36
CA VAL A 262 14.92 -14.68 8.17
C VAL A 262 13.91 -14.57 9.29
N ASP A 263 14.33 -14.89 10.51
CA ASP A 263 13.60 -14.47 11.70
C ASP A 263 13.81 -12.94 11.86
N PRO A 264 12.74 -12.12 11.89
CA PRO A 264 12.88 -10.67 12.03
C PRO A 264 13.56 -10.23 13.34
N THR A 265 13.71 -11.13 14.32
CA THR A 265 14.47 -10.90 15.55
C THR A 265 15.95 -11.31 15.43
N ASP A 266 16.31 -12.05 14.39
CA ASP A 266 17.67 -12.54 14.09
C ASP A 266 18.40 -11.61 13.12
N ILE A 267 18.42 -10.31 13.47
CA ILE A 267 19.10 -9.31 12.64
C ILE A 267 20.62 -9.28 12.86
N PHE A 268 21.13 -10.01 13.87
CA PHE A 268 22.56 -10.17 14.15
C PHE A 268 22.85 -11.35 15.06
N SER A 269 24.06 -11.92 14.92
CA SER A 269 24.55 -12.96 15.84
C SER A 269 24.78 -12.40 17.25
N ARG A 270 24.43 -13.18 18.26
CA ARG A 270 24.69 -12.88 19.68
C ARG A 270 25.94 -13.61 20.20
N GLU A 271 26.73 -14.21 19.32
CA GLU A 271 28.00 -14.85 19.65
C GLU A 271 29.09 -13.81 19.91
N ALA A 272 30.02 -14.12 20.81
CA ALA A 272 31.18 -13.28 21.06
C ALA A 272 32.04 -13.12 19.79
N ALA A 273 32.74 -12.00 19.65
CA ALA A 273 33.44 -11.65 18.42
C ALA A 273 34.49 -12.70 17.99
N GLU A 274 35.15 -13.36 18.95
CA GLU A 274 36.12 -14.43 18.72
C GLU A 274 35.50 -15.78 18.31
N ALA A 275 34.19 -15.93 18.47
CA ALA A 275 33.45 -17.17 18.22
C ALA A 275 32.37 -17.03 17.14
N GLU A 276 32.14 -15.83 16.61
CA GLU A 276 31.10 -15.55 15.61
C GLU A 276 31.35 -16.35 14.31
N PRO A 277 30.44 -17.24 13.90
CA PRO A 277 30.61 -18.03 12.68
C PRO A 277 30.68 -17.16 11.43
N LEU A 278 31.50 -17.54 10.45
CA LEU A 278 31.66 -16.77 9.21
C LEU A 278 30.34 -16.56 8.45
N ASP A 279 29.46 -17.56 8.43
CA ASP A 279 28.18 -17.47 7.72
C ASP A 279 27.21 -16.52 8.44
N ASP A 280 27.27 -16.43 9.78
CA ASP A 280 26.52 -15.44 10.56
C ASP A 280 27.03 -14.01 10.32
N ILE A 281 28.35 -13.83 10.22
CA ILE A 281 28.98 -12.55 9.87
C ILE A 281 28.47 -12.10 8.49
N ARG A 282 28.52 -12.99 7.49
CA ARG A 282 28.04 -12.71 6.13
C ARG A 282 26.57 -12.35 6.13
N ARG A 283 25.73 -13.17 6.76
CA ARG A 283 24.28 -12.93 6.88
C ARG A 283 23.98 -11.59 7.53
N THR A 284 24.70 -11.23 8.61
CA THR A 284 24.53 -9.96 9.31
C THR A 284 24.88 -8.77 8.40
N LEU A 285 25.98 -8.85 7.64
CA LEU A 285 26.37 -7.83 6.66
C LEU A 285 25.38 -7.75 5.49
N ASP A 286 24.95 -8.90 4.97
CA ASP A 286 24.02 -8.96 3.85
C ASP A 286 22.69 -8.29 4.21
N LEU A 287 22.16 -8.60 5.40
CA LEU A 287 20.90 -8.02 5.87
C LEU A 287 21.02 -6.52 6.22
N ASN A 288 22.07 -6.12 6.94
CA ASN A 288 22.14 -4.78 7.54
C ASN A 288 22.89 -3.75 6.70
N LEU A 289 23.60 -4.16 5.66
CA LEU A 289 24.39 -3.26 4.80
C LEU A 289 24.10 -3.48 3.32
N VAL A 290 24.22 -4.72 2.82
CA VAL A 290 24.07 -5.00 1.38
C VAL A 290 22.63 -4.83 0.93
N ALA A 291 21.66 -5.39 1.65
CA ALA A 291 20.25 -5.30 1.29
C ALA A 291 19.73 -3.85 1.24
N PRO A 292 20.00 -2.97 2.23
CA PRO A 292 19.67 -1.54 2.11
C PRO A 292 20.30 -0.87 0.88
N PHE A 293 21.54 -1.23 0.53
CA PHE A 293 22.20 -0.68 -0.65
C PHE A 293 21.49 -1.09 -1.94
N LEU A 294 21.23 -2.40 -2.11
CA LEU A 294 20.55 -2.93 -3.29
C LEU A 294 19.13 -2.36 -3.43
N LEU A 295 18.41 -2.23 -2.31
CA LEU A 295 17.08 -1.59 -2.29
C LEU A 295 17.17 -0.14 -2.73
N ALA A 296 18.14 0.63 -2.22
CA ALA A 296 18.37 2.01 -2.62
C ALA A 296 18.69 2.11 -4.12
N GLN A 297 19.53 1.21 -4.66
CA GLN A 297 19.82 1.14 -6.10
C GLN A 297 18.58 0.85 -6.94
N ALA A 298 17.73 -0.08 -6.50
CA ALA A 298 16.52 -0.46 -7.23
C ALA A 298 15.50 0.68 -7.33
N VAL A 299 15.37 1.50 -6.28
CA VAL A 299 14.41 2.63 -6.26
C VAL A 299 14.97 3.92 -6.87
N GLN A 300 16.29 4.05 -7.01
CA GLN A 300 16.92 5.28 -7.47
C GLN A 300 16.46 5.74 -8.86
N PRO A 301 16.33 4.88 -9.89
CA PRO A 301 15.87 5.32 -11.21
C PRO A 301 14.49 5.98 -11.16
N HIS A 302 13.57 5.45 -10.35
CA HIS A 302 12.24 6.03 -10.18
C HIS A 302 12.27 7.42 -9.54
N MET A 303 13.18 7.64 -8.58
CA MET A 303 13.37 8.97 -7.98
C MET A 303 14.00 9.97 -8.97
N VAL A 304 14.86 9.49 -9.87
CA VAL A 304 15.41 10.30 -10.97
C VAL A 304 14.31 10.73 -11.93
N ASP A 305 13.44 9.81 -12.34
CA ASP A 305 12.33 10.09 -13.26
C ASP A 305 11.34 11.12 -12.67
N VAL A 306 11.09 11.04 -11.36
CA VAL A 306 10.27 12.01 -10.62
C VAL A 306 11.01 13.36 -10.41
N GLY A 307 12.33 13.38 -10.56
CA GLY A 307 13.18 14.56 -10.40
C GLY A 307 13.46 14.96 -8.95
N ARG A 308 13.13 14.09 -7.98
CA ARG A 308 13.40 14.27 -6.55
C ARG A 308 13.26 12.95 -5.79
N GLY A 309 13.95 12.83 -4.66
CA GLY A 309 13.81 11.65 -3.79
C GLY A 309 14.36 11.84 -2.39
N ALA A 310 13.98 10.93 -1.49
CA ALA A 310 14.53 10.85 -0.15
C ALA A 310 14.67 9.38 0.27
N VAL A 311 15.88 8.98 0.67
CA VAL A 311 16.17 7.67 1.28
C VAL A 311 16.59 7.90 2.73
N VAL A 312 16.01 7.15 3.65
CA VAL A 312 16.39 7.16 5.07
C VAL A 312 16.75 5.75 5.51
N ASN A 313 18.03 5.52 5.76
CA ASN A 313 18.55 4.25 6.25
C ASN A 313 18.38 4.14 7.77
N ILE A 314 18.10 2.93 8.27
CA ILE A 314 18.04 2.65 9.71
C ILE A 314 19.38 2.06 10.17
N ALA A 315 20.26 2.94 10.65
CA ALA A 315 21.54 2.62 11.28
C ALA A 315 21.33 2.19 12.75
N SER A 316 22.33 2.41 13.61
CA SER A 316 22.25 2.14 15.05
C SER A 316 23.34 2.91 15.78
N ILE A 317 23.12 3.27 17.05
CA ILE A 317 24.21 3.73 17.92
C ILE A 317 25.34 2.69 18.06
N GLY A 318 25.05 1.41 17.85
CA GLY A 318 26.07 0.35 17.81
C GLY A 318 27.08 0.53 16.68
N GLY A 319 26.73 1.28 15.62
CA GLY A 319 27.67 1.68 14.56
C GLY A 319 28.48 2.94 14.88
N ILE A 320 28.25 3.58 16.03
CA ILE A 320 28.91 4.83 16.47
C ILE A 320 29.79 4.56 17.69
N VAL A 321 29.26 3.82 18.67
CA VAL A 321 29.94 3.49 19.93
C VAL A 321 29.84 1.99 20.21
N GLY A 322 30.83 1.46 20.93
CA GLY A 322 30.72 0.12 21.50
C GLY A 322 29.69 0.09 22.64
N VAL A 323 28.88 -0.97 22.70
CA VAL A 323 27.88 -1.18 23.76
C VAL A 323 28.35 -2.31 24.69
N PRO A 324 28.81 -2.01 25.91
CA PRO A 324 29.31 -3.04 26.82
C PRO A 324 28.24 -4.07 27.16
N GLY A 325 28.60 -5.35 27.07
CA GLY A 325 27.74 -6.48 27.44
C GLY A 325 26.83 -7.01 26.33
N ILE A 326 26.88 -6.43 25.12
CA ILE A 326 26.15 -6.93 23.96
C ILE A 326 27.17 -7.34 22.88
N PRO A 327 27.36 -8.64 22.63
CA PRO A 327 28.20 -9.12 21.55
C PRO A 327 27.52 -8.90 20.19
N GLN A 328 28.03 -7.96 19.41
CA GLN A 328 27.40 -7.51 18.14
C GLN A 328 28.44 -6.93 17.15
N ALA A 329 29.63 -7.52 17.07
CA ALA A 329 30.75 -6.93 16.32
C ALA A 329 30.46 -6.76 14.81
N SER A 330 29.98 -7.81 14.13
CA SER A 330 29.60 -7.76 12.71
C SER A 330 28.46 -6.77 12.46
N TYR A 331 27.47 -6.72 13.35
CA TYR A 331 26.34 -5.78 13.28
C TYR A 331 26.79 -4.32 13.44
N ALA A 332 27.63 -4.04 14.44
CA ALA A 332 28.24 -2.72 14.61
C ALA A 332 28.99 -2.28 13.35
N ALA A 333 29.78 -3.18 12.75
CA ALA A 333 30.47 -2.94 11.50
C ALA A 333 29.49 -2.67 10.34
N ALA A 334 28.41 -3.45 10.21
CA ALA A 334 27.39 -3.26 9.20
C ALA A 334 26.69 -1.90 9.32
N LYS A 335 26.31 -1.49 10.54
CA LYS A 335 25.60 -0.22 10.80
C LYS A 335 26.53 1.00 10.66
N ALA A 336 27.81 0.87 11.01
CA ALA A 336 28.83 1.87 10.69
C ALA A 336 29.01 2.00 9.17
N GLY A 337 29.12 0.88 8.46
CA GLY A 337 29.17 0.81 7.00
C GLY A 337 27.95 1.45 6.34
N LEU A 338 26.75 1.24 6.88
CA LEU A 338 25.50 1.81 6.35
C LEU A 338 25.47 3.34 6.50
N SER A 339 26.04 3.86 7.60
CA SER A 339 26.23 5.30 7.78
C SER A 339 27.25 5.86 6.77
N GLY A 340 28.35 5.16 6.52
CA GLY A 340 29.32 5.54 5.48
C GLY A 340 28.72 5.52 4.07
N LEU A 341 27.97 4.46 3.74
CA LEU A 341 27.24 4.34 2.48
C LEU A 341 26.24 5.48 2.28
N THR A 342 25.53 5.86 3.34
CA THR A 342 24.59 6.98 3.33
C THR A 342 25.27 8.27 2.86
N VAL A 343 26.47 8.57 3.35
CA VAL A 343 27.25 9.75 2.94
C VAL A 343 27.61 9.67 1.46
N GLU A 344 28.09 8.52 1.00
CA GLU A 344 28.51 8.35 -0.40
C GLU A 344 27.34 8.47 -1.38
N LEU A 345 26.22 7.79 -1.11
CA LEU A 345 25.01 7.88 -1.94
C LEU A 345 24.42 9.30 -1.95
N ALA A 346 24.49 10.00 -0.82
CA ALA A 346 24.05 11.39 -0.74
C ALA A 346 24.83 12.29 -1.71
N VAL A 347 26.14 12.07 -1.86
CA VAL A 347 26.97 12.84 -2.80
C VAL A 347 26.72 12.40 -4.25
N GLN A 348 26.70 11.10 -4.51
CA GLN A 348 26.53 10.57 -5.87
C GLN A 348 25.16 10.95 -6.46
N TRP A 349 24.10 10.98 -5.66
CA TRP A 349 22.75 11.21 -6.15
C TRP A 349 22.25 12.65 -5.96
N ALA A 350 23.06 13.55 -5.38
CA ALA A 350 22.70 14.95 -5.17
C ALA A 350 22.31 15.67 -6.47
N ALA A 351 22.98 15.36 -7.59
CA ALA A 351 22.70 15.97 -8.90
C ALA A 351 21.27 15.68 -9.40
N HIS A 352 20.62 14.63 -8.87
CA HIS A 352 19.24 14.25 -9.19
C HIS A 352 18.22 14.76 -8.16
N SER A 353 18.62 15.66 -7.26
CA SER A 353 17.78 16.12 -6.13
C SER A 353 17.29 14.97 -5.24
N ILE A 354 18.10 13.92 -5.10
CA ILE A 354 17.86 12.80 -4.20
C ILE A 354 18.68 13.01 -2.94
N ARG A 355 18.03 12.97 -1.78
CA ARG A 355 18.66 13.09 -0.47
C ARG A 355 18.79 11.71 0.16
N VAL A 356 19.92 11.42 0.77
CA VAL A 356 20.14 10.14 1.45
C VAL A 356 20.63 10.45 2.86
N ASN A 357 19.89 10.00 3.87
CA ASN A 357 20.23 10.21 5.29
C ASN A 357 20.08 8.87 6.03
N ALA A 358 20.54 8.85 7.28
CA ALA A 358 20.33 7.73 8.19
C ALA A 358 19.78 8.22 9.52
N VAL A 359 19.04 7.36 10.21
CA VAL A 359 18.71 7.51 11.62
C VAL A 359 19.46 6.42 12.38
N ALA A 360 20.12 6.77 13.49
CA ALA A 360 20.80 5.84 14.38
C ALA A 360 20.06 5.79 15.73
N PRO A 361 19.12 4.84 15.90
CA PRO A 361 18.40 4.71 17.14
C PRO A 361 19.28 4.17 18.26
N GLY A 362 19.03 4.65 19.48
CA GLY A 362 19.43 4.02 20.73
C GLY A 362 18.45 2.95 21.16
N PHE A 363 18.39 2.69 22.45
CA PHE A 363 17.41 1.77 23.01
C PHE A 363 16.03 2.44 23.08
N PHE A 364 15.03 1.79 22.50
CA PHE A 364 13.60 2.09 22.65
C PHE A 364 12.84 0.75 22.76
N ARG A 365 11.58 0.74 23.20
CA ARG A 365 10.78 -0.50 23.24
C ARG A 365 10.48 -0.99 21.82
N SER A 366 10.89 -2.22 21.53
CA SER A 366 10.68 -2.92 20.24
C SER A 366 10.72 -4.42 20.47
N GLU A 367 10.28 -5.22 19.50
CA GLU A 367 10.32 -6.69 19.55
C GLU A 367 11.71 -7.26 19.91
N ILE A 368 12.78 -6.55 19.53
CA ILE A 368 14.18 -6.97 19.78
C ILE A 368 14.63 -6.65 21.21
N THR A 369 14.13 -5.55 21.79
CA THR A 369 14.64 -4.95 23.03
C THR A 369 13.67 -5.04 24.19
N ASP A 370 12.42 -5.48 23.97
CA ASP A 370 11.35 -5.43 24.98
C ASP A 370 11.73 -6.13 26.29
N SER A 371 12.40 -7.28 26.18
CA SER A 371 12.90 -8.04 27.34
C SER A 371 13.84 -7.24 28.25
N LEU A 372 14.61 -6.27 27.72
CA LEU A 372 15.46 -5.38 28.52
C LEU A 372 14.64 -4.39 29.35
N TYR A 373 13.45 -4.04 28.89
CA TYR A 373 12.55 -3.12 29.59
C TYR A 373 11.65 -3.83 30.59
N ASP A 374 11.47 -5.15 30.46
CA ASP A 374 10.63 -5.92 31.38
C ASP A 374 11.43 -6.46 32.58
N ASP A 375 12.74 -6.68 32.41
CA ASP A 375 13.64 -7.05 33.50
C ASP A 375 14.11 -5.83 34.33
N GLU A 376 14.16 -5.98 35.65
CA GLU A 376 14.56 -4.91 36.58
C GLU A 376 16.02 -4.48 36.38
N LYS A 377 16.93 -5.43 36.11
CA LYS A 377 18.35 -5.11 35.86
C LYS A 377 18.53 -4.43 34.51
N GLY A 378 17.80 -4.89 33.49
CA GLY A 378 17.75 -4.26 32.17
C GLY A 378 17.31 -2.80 32.25
N ARG A 379 16.17 -2.52 32.92
CA ARG A 379 15.70 -1.14 33.14
C ARG A 379 16.70 -0.28 33.90
N ALA A 380 17.29 -0.80 34.99
CA ALA A 380 18.29 -0.07 35.74
C ALA A 380 19.55 0.23 34.90
N TRP A 381 19.93 -0.69 34.01
CA TRP A 381 21.02 -0.48 33.07
C TRP A 381 20.69 0.58 32.03
N LEU A 382 19.49 0.56 31.45
CA LEU A 382 19.01 1.58 30.51
C LEU A 382 18.99 2.96 31.18
N ALA A 383 18.32 3.09 32.32
CA ALA A 383 18.18 4.35 33.05
C ALA A 383 19.53 4.97 33.47
N ARG A 384 20.52 4.14 33.80
CA ARG A 384 21.87 4.61 34.14
C ARG A 384 22.64 5.15 32.94
N ASN A 385 22.34 4.65 31.75
CA ASN A 385 23.13 4.90 30.55
C ASN A 385 22.45 5.86 29.55
N THR A 386 21.15 6.10 29.69
CA THR A 386 20.38 7.09 28.92
C THR A 386 20.18 8.35 29.75
N PRO A 387 20.78 9.50 29.39
CA PRO A 387 20.68 10.74 30.16
C PRO A 387 19.27 11.34 30.24
N LEU A 388 18.48 11.30 29.15
CA LEU A 388 17.11 11.80 29.17
C LEU A 388 16.22 10.88 30.02
N PRO A 389 15.36 11.44 30.89
CA PRO A 389 14.42 10.64 31.66
C PRO A 389 13.29 10.11 30.78
N GLY A 390 12.93 8.85 30.97
CA GLY A 390 11.87 8.17 30.23
C GLY A 390 12.38 7.13 29.23
N ASP A 391 11.49 6.24 28.81
CA ASP A 391 11.81 5.22 27.81
C ASP A 391 11.66 5.81 26.41
N GLY A 392 12.60 5.51 25.51
CA GLY A 392 12.43 5.79 24.10
C GLY A 392 11.29 4.95 23.52
N SER A 393 10.58 5.52 22.55
CA SER A 393 9.50 4.87 21.81
C SER A 393 9.80 4.78 20.31
N VAL A 394 9.04 3.95 19.60
CA VAL A 394 9.11 3.89 18.14
C VAL A 394 8.75 5.23 17.50
N ASP A 395 7.87 6.01 18.13
CA ASP A 395 7.43 7.32 17.63
C ASP A 395 8.56 8.34 17.59
N ASP A 396 9.55 8.23 18.48
CA ASP A 396 10.73 9.11 18.49
C ASP A 396 11.59 8.88 17.23
N VAL A 397 11.76 7.62 16.84
CA VAL A 397 12.49 7.25 15.61
C VAL A 397 11.68 7.65 14.38
N VAL A 398 10.37 7.34 14.37
CA VAL A 398 9.45 7.70 13.28
C VAL A 398 9.43 9.21 13.06
N GLY A 399 9.43 10.01 14.13
CA GLY A 399 9.48 11.47 14.05
C GLY A 399 10.71 11.99 13.29
N ALA A 400 11.89 11.42 13.58
CA ALA A 400 13.12 11.78 12.86
C ALA A 400 13.08 11.35 11.39
N VAL A 401 12.58 10.15 11.10
CA VAL A 401 12.38 9.67 9.72
C VAL A 401 11.43 10.58 8.95
N LEU A 402 10.26 10.91 9.52
CA LEU A 402 9.26 11.79 8.92
C LEU A 402 9.84 13.17 8.62
N TRP A 403 10.61 13.75 9.54
CA TRP A 403 11.31 15.00 9.32
C TRP A 403 12.26 14.91 8.11
N LEU A 404 13.11 13.87 8.08
CA LEU A 404 14.10 13.66 7.01
C LEU A 404 13.46 13.43 5.64
N VAL A 405 12.32 12.73 5.54
CA VAL A 405 11.65 12.53 4.23
C VAL A 405 10.84 13.75 3.78
N SER A 406 10.39 14.60 4.72
CA SER A 406 9.56 15.77 4.42
C SER A 406 10.34 16.99 3.87
N ASP A 407 9.60 18.00 3.42
CA ASP A 407 10.16 19.30 3.00
C ASP A 407 10.86 20.08 4.13
N ALA A 408 10.63 19.70 5.40
CA ALA A 408 11.34 20.26 6.54
C ALA A 408 12.82 19.80 6.57
N GLY A 409 13.12 18.62 6.00
CA GLY A 409 14.46 18.09 5.81
C GLY A 409 15.07 18.39 4.44
N ARG A 410 14.46 19.24 3.61
CA ARG A 410 14.83 19.41 2.18
C ARG A 410 16.28 19.85 1.92
N TYR A 411 16.98 20.38 2.92
CA TYR A 411 18.38 20.80 2.83
C TYR A 411 19.34 19.93 3.69
N VAL A 412 18.88 18.73 4.06
CA VAL A 412 19.64 17.75 4.85
C VAL A 412 19.88 16.51 4.00
N THR A 413 21.15 16.19 3.77
CA THR A 413 21.61 14.97 3.08
C THR A 413 22.97 14.55 3.64
N GLY A 414 23.27 13.26 3.57
CA GLY A 414 24.50 12.64 4.08
C GLY A 414 24.63 12.63 5.59
N GLN A 415 23.55 12.87 6.34
CA GLN A 415 23.59 12.92 7.81
C GLN A 415 23.13 11.61 8.43
N THR A 416 23.78 11.20 9.53
CA THR A 416 23.26 10.21 10.47
C THR A 416 22.72 10.94 11.70
N VAL A 417 21.40 10.94 11.85
CA VAL A 417 20.70 11.58 12.97
C VAL A 417 20.57 10.58 14.10
N VAL A 418 21.19 10.86 15.24
CA VAL A 418 21.15 9.99 16.41
C VAL A 418 19.89 10.26 17.24
N VAL A 419 19.14 9.20 17.57
CA VAL A 419 17.91 9.26 18.37
C VAL A 419 18.03 8.25 19.51
N ASP A 420 18.69 8.64 20.60
CA ASP A 420 19.15 7.70 21.63
C ASP A 420 19.01 8.19 23.08
N GLY A 421 18.26 9.27 23.30
CA GLY A 421 18.10 9.87 24.63
C GLY A 421 19.38 10.46 25.22
N GLY A 422 20.43 10.68 24.41
CA GLY A 422 21.74 11.19 24.83
C GLY A 422 22.76 10.11 25.15
N TRP A 423 22.49 8.84 24.85
CA TRP A 423 23.37 7.72 25.17
C TRP A 423 24.80 7.89 24.64
N THR A 424 24.93 8.42 23.42
CA THR A 424 26.20 8.64 22.71
C THR A 424 26.83 10.01 22.99
N ALA A 425 26.17 10.89 23.74
CA ALA A 425 26.66 12.24 24.02
C ALA A 425 27.72 12.32 25.13
N ARG A 426 28.12 11.18 25.71
CA ARG A 426 28.94 11.07 26.92
C ARG A 426 30.35 10.54 26.66
#